data_AF-A0A7K0PLA0-F1
#
_entry.id   AF-A0A7K0PLA0-F1
#
_cell.length_a   1.000
_cell.length_b   1.000
_cell.length_c   1.000
_cell.angle_alpha   90.00
_cell.angle_beta   90.00
_cell.angle_gamma   90.00
#
_symmetry.space_group_name_H-M   'P 1'
#
loop_
_entity.id
_entity.type
_entity.pdbx_description
1 polymer ?
#
loop_
_entity_poly.entity_id
_entity_poly.type
_entity_poly.pdbx_seq_one_letter_code
_entity_poly.pdbx_strand_id
1 'polypeptide(L)'
;MEPPRRTGLLRGARKASVDDAKNARGRKASTVGATGKSLLKTSGIKDYREKQLRTQQYICPLCARIIALSDSALDHCHKTGKIRKVLHRWCNAVLGRVENWSGRSGIDKIQFLKAVVHYLEAPQTTVEHPSHGKKRKRRRRK
;
A
#
# COMPACT_ATOMS: atom_id res chain seq x y z
N MET A 1 -50.06 -5.96 9.03
CA MET A 1 -50.74 -7.24 9.31
C MET A 1 -49.68 -8.31 9.55
N GLU A 2 -49.26 -8.50 10.81
CA GLU A 2 -48.78 -9.79 11.34
C GLU A 2 -50.02 -10.48 11.97
N PRO A 3 -50.16 -11.83 12.08
CA PRO A 3 -49.23 -12.79 12.72
C PRO A 3 -49.33 -14.23 12.09
N PRO A 4 -48.99 -15.41 12.70
CA PRO A 4 -48.47 -15.67 14.05
C PRO A 4 -47.26 -16.63 14.17
N ARG A 5 -46.68 -16.53 15.38
CA ARG A 5 -45.70 -17.41 16.01
C ARG A 5 -46.27 -18.84 16.12
N ARG A 6 -45.44 -19.85 15.81
CA ARG A 6 -45.66 -21.24 16.22
C ARG A 6 -44.47 -21.80 16.99
N THR A 7 -44.82 -22.32 18.15
CA THR A 7 -44.07 -23.06 19.16
C THR A 7 -43.84 -24.52 18.78
N GLY A 8 -42.80 -25.14 19.37
CA GLY A 8 -42.57 -26.60 19.40
C GLY A 8 -41.08 -26.91 19.25
N LEU A 9 -40.26 -26.93 20.31
CA LEU A 9 -40.02 -28.04 21.23
C LEU A 9 -39.78 -29.39 20.51
N LEU A 10 -38.53 -29.90 20.56
CA LEU A 10 -38.18 -31.27 20.96
C LEU A 10 -36.65 -31.51 20.92
N ARG A 11 -36.08 -31.62 22.14
CA ARG A 11 -35.07 -32.56 22.65
C ARG A 11 -34.00 -33.15 21.69
N GLY A 12 -32.74 -33.03 22.12
CA GLY A 12 -31.64 -33.88 21.64
C GLY A 12 -30.33 -33.62 22.41
N ALA A 13 -30.20 -34.23 23.58
CA ALA A 13 -28.97 -34.22 24.37
C ALA A 13 -27.89 -35.12 23.73
N ARG A 14 -26.65 -34.62 23.58
CA ARG A 14 -25.42 -35.42 23.66
C ARG A 14 -24.30 -34.61 24.30
N LYS A 15 -23.72 -35.17 25.35
CA LYS A 15 -22.50 -34.73 26.03
C LYS A 15 -21.28 -35.08 25.16
N ALA A 16 -20.25 -34.22 25.18
CA ALA A 16 -18.86 -34.56 24.91
C ALA A 16 -18.03 -33.71 25.89
N SER A 17 -17.69 -34.29 27.05
CA SER A 17 -16.41 -34.92 27.35
C SER A 17 -15.27 -33.90 27.45
N VAL A 18 -14.95 -33.61 28.70
CA VAL A 18 -13.72 -33.02 29.22
C VAL A 18 -12.56 -33.88 28.72
N ASP A 19 -11.57 -33.28 28.07
CA ASP A 19 -10.14 -33.62 28.19
C ASP A 19 -9.30 -32.64 27.33
N ASP A 20 -8.09 -32.38 27.81
CA ASP A 20 -7.02 -31.56 27.23
C ASP A 20 -7.05 -30.04 27.43
N ALA A 21 -7.16 -29.69 28.70
CA ALA A 21 -6.29 -28.68 29.28
C ALA A 21 -4.80 -29.07 29.04
N LYS A 22 -4.07 -28.29 28.23
CA LYS A 22 -2.60 -28.04 28.31
C LYS A 22 -2.13 -27.15 27.16
N ASN A 23 -2.05 -25.84 27.40
CA ASN A 23 -0.83 -25.03 27.20
C ASN A 23 -1.09 -23.56 27.58
N ALA A 24 -1.47 -23.34 28.85
CA ALA A 24 -1.36 -22.02 29.47
C ALA A 24 0.12 -21.81 29.84
N ARG A 25 0.90 -21.23 28.91
CA ARG A 25 2.19 -20.62 29.24
C ARG A 25 2.09 -19.13 28.99
N GLY A 26 2.10 -18.41 30.11
CA GLY A 26 1.78 -17.00 30.20
C GLY A 26 2.56 -16.12 29.24
N ARG A 27 1.86 -15.12 28.72
CA ARG A 27 2.50 -13.91 28.22
C ARG A 27 2.15 -12.81 29.21
N LYS A 28 3.13 -12.51 30.08
CA LYS A 28 3.12 -11.31 30.92
C LYS A 28 2.84 -10.10 30.02
N ALA A 29 1.94 -9.24 30.45
CA ALA A 29 1.84 -7.89 29.92
C ALA A 29 3.17 -7.18 30.20
N SER A 30 4.01 -7.05 29.18
CA SER A 30 5.23 -6.25 29.24
C SER A 30 4.96 -4.89 28.63
N THR A 31 4.62 -3.95 29.50
CA THR A 31 4.70 -2.51 29.27
C THR A 31 6.17 -2.08 29.33
N VAL A 32 6.93 -2.24 28.24
CA VAL A 32 8.18 -1.46 28.01
C VAL A 32 8.40 -1.35 26.50
N GLY A 33 8.57 -0.11 26.01
CA GLY A 33 8.86 0.18 24.61
C GLY A 33 10.14 -0.49 24.12
N ALA A 34 10.01 -1.36 23.13
CA ALA A 34 11.15 -1.98 22.46
C ALA A 34 11.53 -1.17 21.22
N THR A 35 12.49 -0.26 21.36
CA THR A 35 13.23 0.34 20.23
C THR A 35 14.24 -0.66 19.66
N GLY A 36 13.76 -1.81 19.21
CA GLY A 36 14.53 -2.79 18.46
C GLY A 36 14.21 -2.67 16.97
N LYS A 37 15.22 -2.47 16.12
CA LYS A 37 15.04 -2.44 14.66
C LYS A 37 14.64 -3.85 14.18
N SER A 38 13.34 -4.12 14.08
CA SER A 38 12.82 -5.38 13.56
C SER A 38 13.02 -5.44 12.04
N LEU A 39 14.14 -6.02 11.60
CA LEU A 39 14.45 -6.20 10.18
C LEU A 39 13.63 -7.36 9.62
N LEU A 40 12.88 -7.12 8.53
CA LEU A 40 12.16 -8.18 7.82
C LEU A 40 13.16 -9.01 7.02
N LYS A 41 13.15 -10.33 7.21
CA LYS A 41 13.94 -11.27 6.39
C LYS A 41 13.40 -11.27 4.96
N THR A 42 14.28 -11.44 3.97
CA THR A 42 13.90 -11.51 2.55
C THR A 42 12.83 -12.55 2.27
N SER A 43 12.90 -13.71 2.93
CA SER A 43 11.89 -14.77 2.82
C SER A 43 10.49 -14.34 3.30
N GLY A 44 10.39 -13.39 4.24
CA GLY A 44 9.13 -12.87 4.75
C GLY A 44 8.52 -11.73 3.95
N ILE A 45 9.18 -11.24 2.89
CA ILE A 45 8.71 -10.10 2.09
C ILE A 45 7.38 -10.41 1.43
N LYS A 46 7.23 -11.62 0.86
CA LYS A 46 6.02 -12.02 0.15
C LYS A 46 4.81 -12.01 1.08
N ASP A 47 4.91 -12.69 2.21
CA ASP A 47 3.83 -12.81 3.19
C ASP A 47 3.48 -11.46 3.81
N TYR A 48 4.49 -10.65 4.14
CA TYR A 48 4.27 -9.30 4.66
C TYR A 48 3.55 -8.42 3.63
N ARG A 49 3.97 -8.46 2.36
CA ARG A 49 3.35 -7.70 1.27
C ARG A 49 1.89 -8.10 1.09
N GLU A 50 1.58 -9.39 1.08
CA GLU A 50 0.20 -9.87 0.96
C GLU A 50 -0.66 -9.47 2.15
N LYS A 51 -0.14 -9.57 3.37
CA LYS A 51 -0.83 -9.11 4.58
C LYS A 51 -1.10 -7.60 4.54
N GLN A 52 -0.10 -6.81 4.18
CA GLN A 52 -0.22 -5.35 4.09
C GLN A 52 -1.21 -4.93 2.99
N LEU A 53 -1.20 -5.64 1.86
CA LEU A 53 -2.14 -5.40 0.77
C LEU A 53 -3.60 -5.65 1.18
N ARG A 54 -3.86 -6.72 1.96
CA ARG A 54 -5.18 -6.98 2.55
C ARG A 54 -5.60 -5.87 3.51
N THR A 55 -4.69 -5.40 4.38
CA THR A 55 -4.95 -4.27 5.30
C THR A 55 -5.27 -2.98 4.53
N GLN A 56 -4.68 -2.78 3.35
CA GLN A 56 -4.98 -1.66 2.46
C GLN A 56 -6.25 -1.84 1.62
N GLN A 57 -7.00 -2.93 1.82
CA GLN A 57 -8.17 -3.28 1.01
C GLN A 57 -7.84 -3.33 -0.48
N TYR A 58 -6.62 -3.74 -0.81
CA TYR A 58 -6.10 -3.76 -2.19
C TYR A 58 -6.05 -2.40 -2.88
N ILE A 59 -6.13 -1.27 -2.15
CA ILE A 59 -6.08 0.07 -2.75
C ILE A 59 -4.65 0.63 -2.69
N CYS A 60 -4.19 1.17 -3.81
CA CYS A 60 -2.94 1.92 -3.90
C CYS A 60 -3.11 3.31 -3.28
N PRO A 61 -2.31 3.69 -2.27
CA PRO A 61 -2.41 4.99 -1.64
C PRO A 61 -1.96 6.16 -2.54
N LEU A 62 -1.26 5.91 -3.65
CA LEU A 62 -0.81 6.98 -4.56
C LEU A 62 -1.80 7.30 -5.66
N CYS A 63 -2.48 6.29 -6.22
CA CYS A 63 -3.38 6.48 -7.37
C CYS A 63 -4.85 6.12 -7.06
N ALA A 64 -5.13 5.66 -5.84
CA ALA A 64 -6.46 5.26 -5.36
C ALA A 64 -7.14 4.14 -6.19
N ARG A 65 -6.36 3.31 -6.91
CA ARG A 65 -6.87 2.19 -7.71
C ARG A 65 -6.56 0.85 -7.06
N ILE A 66 -7.33 -0.18 -7.45
CA ILE A 66 -7.15 -1.56 -6.99
C ILE A 66 -5.81 -2.12 -7.51
N ILE A 67 -5.06 -2.79 -6.65
CA ILE A 67 -3.80 -3.48 -6.91
C ILE A 67 -4.06 -4.99 -6.95
N ALA A 68 -3.76 -5.64 -8.07
CA ALA A 68 -3.68 -7.09 -8.15
C ALA A 68 -2.41 -7.59 -7.45
N LEU A 69 -2.42 -8.80 -6.87
CA LEU A 69 -1.23 -9.38 -6.22
C LEU A 69 -0.01 -9.38 -7.14
N SER A 70 -0.20 -9.69 -8.42
CA SER A 70 0.85 -9.73 -9.44
C SER A 70 1.47 -8.36 -9.74
N ASP A 71 0.77 -7.27 -9.45
CA ASP A 71 1.24 -5.90 -9.66
C ASP A 71 1.64 -5.18 -8.35
N SER A 72 1.64 -5.90 -7.23
CA SER A 72 1.96 -5.35 -5.92
C SER A 72 3.48 -5.20 -5.70
N ALA A 73 3.91 -4.01 -5.26
CA ALA A 73 5.29 -3.73 -4.87
C ALA A 73 5.33 -3.19 -3.43
N LEU A 74 6.25 -3.70 -2.61
CA LEU A 74 6.43 -3.26 -1.22
C LEU A 74 7.36 -2.03 -1.18
N ASP A 75 6.79 -0.84 -0.96
CA ASP A 75 7.55 0.41 -0.87
C ASP A 75 8.22 0.59 0.49
N HIS A 76 9.40 1.17 0.50
CA HIS A 76 10.16 1.46 1.71
C HIS A 76 10.94 2.77 1.57
N CYS A 77 11.19 3.43 2.69
CA CYS A 77 11.94 4.67 2.71
C CYS A 77 13.45 4.39 2.55
N HIS A 78 14.05 4.82 1.43
CA HIS A 78 15.49 4.61 1.19
C HIS A 78 16.41 5.28 2.23
N LYS A 79 15.93 6.28 2.98
CA LYS A 79 16.70 6.92 4.06
C LYS A 79 16.69 6.13 5.38
N THR A 80 15.55 5.52 5.74
CA THR A 80 15.36 4.89 7.06
C THR A 80 15.25 3.37 7.00
N GLY A 81 15.04 2.80 5.80
CA GLY A 81 14.72 1.40 5.57
C GLY A 81 13.31 0.98 6.01
N LYS A 82 12.50 1.89 6.56
CA LYS A 82 11.15 1.57 7.06
C LYS A 82 10.18 1.36 5.89
N ILE A 83 9.43 0.26 5.94
CA ILE A 83 8.35 -0.03 4.99
C ILE A 83 7.28 1.05 5.11
N ARG A 84 6.77 1.54 3.96
CA ARG A 84 5.67 2.51 3.93
C ARG A 84 4.34 1.81 3.68
N LYS A 85 4.11 1.37 2.44
CA LYS A 85 2.85 0.76 1.96
C LYS A 85 3.14 -0.15 0.76
N VAL A 86 2.13 -0.89 0.34
CA VAL A 86 2.12 -1.60 -0.94
C VAL A 86 1.57 -0.69 -2.02
N LEU A 87 2.27 -0.58 -3.14
CA LEU A 87 1.91 0.25 -4.30
C LEU A 87 1.75 -0.62 -5.55
N HIS A 88 1.15 -0.10 -6.63
CA HIS A 88 1.37 -0.66 -7.97
C HIS A 88 2.86 -0.59 -8.32
N ARG A 89 3.38 -1.57 -9.07
CA ARG A 89 4.78 -1.57 -9.53
C ARG A 89 5.14 -0.27 -10.26
N TRP A 90 4.24 0.23 -11.09
CA TRP A 90 4.47 1.46 -11.86
C TRP A 90 4.49 2.70 -10.94
N CYS A 91 3.57 2.79 -9.97
CA CYS A 91 3.52 3.88 -9.00
C CYS A 91 4.80 3.93 -8.17
N ASN A 92 5.26 2.76 -7.72
CA ASN A 92 6.53 2.62 -7.00
C ASN A 92 7.72 3.10 -7.85
N ALA A 93 7.76 2.71 -9.13
CA ALA A 93 8.82 3.13 -10.04
C ALA A 93 8.83 4.65 -10.30
N VAL A 94 7.66 5.29 -10.42
CA VAL A 94 7.56 6.75 -10.55
C VAL A 94 8.05 7.44 -9.27
N LEU A 95 7.61 6.99 -8.10
CA LEU A 95 8.05 7.54 -6.83
C LEU A 95 9.57 7.44 -6.67
N GLY A 96 10.16 6.29 -6.99
CA GLY A 96 11.61 6.11 -6.99
C GLY A 96 12.35 7.06 -7.93
N ARG A 97 11.79 7.36 -9.12
CA ARG A 97 12.36 8.37 -10.03
C ARG A 97 12.31 9.78 -9.44
N VAL A 98 11.21 10.16 -8.79
CA VAL A 98 11.07 11.47 -8.13
C VAL A 98 12.07 11.59 -6.97
N GLU A 99 12.20 10.56 -6.15
CA GLU A 99 13.16 10.55 -5.04
C GLU A 99 14.61 10.64 -5.53
N ASN A 100 14.96 9.88 -6.58
CA ASN A 100 16.29 9.93 -7.19
C ASN A 100 16.58 11.30 -7.82
N TRP A 101 15.62 11.86 -8.56
CA TRP A 101 15.74 13.19 -9.14
C TRP A 101 15.96 14.27 -8.06
N SER A 102 15.21 14.23 -6.97
CA SER A 102 15.37 15.14 -5.83
C SER A 102 16.74 14.99 -5.17
N GLY A 103 17.23 13.76 -5.00
CA GLY A 103 18.57 13.50 -4.47
C GLY A 103 19.68 14.07 -5.37
N ARG A 104 19.51 14.00 -6.70
CA ARG A 104 20.50 14.51 -7.68
C ARG A 104 20.45 16.02 -7.88
N SER A 105 19.27 16.62 -7.77
CA SER A 105 19.06 18.06 -7.98
C SER A 105 19.28 18.90 -6.73
N GLY A 106 19.21 18.30 -5.53
CA GLY A 106 19.21 19.01 -4.26
C GLY A 106 17.89 19.73 -3.95
N ILE A 107 16.90 19.65 -4.85
CA ILE A 107 15.58 20.26 -4.66
C ILE A 107 14.76 19.40 -3.70
N ASP A 108 14.08 20.04 -2.74
CA ASP A 108 13.14 19.33 -1.89
C ASP A 108 11.92 18.84 -2.68
N LYS A 109 11.81 17.52 -2.82
CA LYS A 109 10.71 16.88 -3.56
C LYS A 109 9.31 17.25 -3.04
N ILE A 110 9.15 17.50 -1.74
CA ILE A 110 7.81 17.76 -1.19
C ILE A 110 7.35 19.15 -1.61
N GLN A 111 8.20 20.16 -1.44
CA GLN A 111 7.92 21.51 -1.94
C GLN A 111 7.73 21.52 -3.45
N PHE A 112 8.59 20.82 -4.20
CA PHE A 112 8.45 20.72 -5.65
C PHE A 112 7.14 20.07 -6.08
N LEU A 113 6.75 18.93 -5.50
CA LEU A 113 5.50 18.26 -5.86
C LEU A 113 4.26 19.11 -5.55
N LYS A 114 4.28 19.88 -4.46
CA LYS A 114 3.21 20.86 -4.17
C LYS A 114 3.16 21.96 -5.23
N ALA A 115 4.32 22.52 -5.60
CA ALA A 115 4.40 23.52 -6.66
C ALA A 115 3.94 22.96 -8.02
N VAL A 116 4.21 21.68 -8.33
CA VAL A 116 3.72 21.01 -9.54
C VAL A 116 2.20 20.96 -9.56
N VAL A 117 1.55 20.64 -8.44
CA VAL A 117 0.07 20.65 -8.37
C VAL A 117 -0.46 22.05 -8.71
N HIS A 118 0.04 23.08 -8.05
CA HIS A 118 -0.36 24.46 -8.33
C HIS A 118 -0.08 24.88 -9.79
N TYR A 119 1.07 24.48 -10.34
CA TYR A 119 1.45 24.81 -11.71
C TYR A 119 0.55 24.14 -12.75
N LEU A 120 0.12 22.89 -12.50
CA LEU A 120 -0.75 22.14 -13.41
C LEU A 120 -2.21 22.58 -13.33
N GLU A 121 -2.66 23.09 -12.18
CA GLU A 121 -3.99 23.64 -11.98
C GLU A 121 -4.12 25.10 -12.46
N ALA A 122 -2.99 25.78 -12.67
CA ALA A 122 -2.98 27.16 -13.13
C ALA A 122 -3.57 27.29 -14.55
N PRO A 123 -4.25 28.41 -14.86
CA PRO A 123 -4.77 28.66 -16.20
C PRO A 123 -3.63 28.71 -17.23
N GLN A 124 -3.86 28.10 -18.38
CA GLN A 124 -2.91 28.12 -19.49
C GLN A 124 -3.07 29.41 -20.30
N THR A 125 -1.97 29.85 -20.92
CA THR A 125 -2.03 30.96 -21.88
C THR A 125 -2.74 30.51 -23.16
N THR A 126 -3.21 31.48 -23.94
CA THR A 126 -3.81 31.24 -25.26
C THR A 126 -2.78 30.99 -26.36
N VAL A 127 -1.48 31.12 -26.04
CA VAL A 127 -0.39 30.99 -27.01
C VAL A 127 0.03 29.54 -27.14
N GLU A 128 -0.13 28.98 -28.33
CA GLU A 128 0.30 27.62 -28.63
C GLU A 128 1.81 27.53 -28.92
N HIS A 129 2.43 26.44 -28.49
CA HIS A 129 3.84 26.19 -28.77
C HIS A 129 4.03 25.73 -30.24
N PRO A 130 5.00 26.28 -31.03
CA PRO A 130 5.15 25.98 -32.45
C PRO A 130 5.48 24.52 -32.82
N SER A 131 5.78 23.68 -31.83
CA SER A 131 5.98 22.24 -32.03
C SER A 131 4.70 21.41 -31.86
N HIS A 132 3.62 22.01 -31.35
CA HIS A 132 2.33 21.34 -31.23
C HIS A 132 1.83 20.92 -32.62
N GLY A 133 1.29 19.71 -32.75
CA GLY A 133 0.79 19.16 -34.03
C GLY A 133 1.84 18.69 -35.05
N LYS A 134 3.14 18.99 -34.88
CA LYS A 134 4.18 18.52 -35.81
C LYS A 134 4.50 17.04 -35.58
N LYS A 135 4.29 16.19 -36.60
CA LYS A 135 4.72 14.78 -36.56
C LYS A 135 6.23 14.70 -36.37
N ARG A 136 6.69 14.28 -35.18
CA ARG A 136 8.12 14.11 -34.89
C ARG A 136 8.66 12.98 -35.78
N LYS A 137 9.50 13.30 -36.77
CA LYS A 137 10.16 12.27 -37.60
C LYS A 137 10.92 11.32 -36.67
N ARG A 138 10.50 10.05 -36.61
CA ARG A 138 11.15 9.02 -35.80
C ARG A 138 12.58 8.87 -36.34
N ARG A 139 13.60 9.25 -35.56
CA ARG A 139 15.00 8.94 -35.90
C ARG A 139 15.08 7.42 -36.11
N ARG A 140 15.32 6.99 -37.35
CA ARG A 140 15.71 5.61 -37.64
C ARG A 140 17.04 5.39 -36.91
N ARG A 141 17.05 4.54 -35.89
CA ARG A 141 18.31 4.04 -35.33
C ARG A 141 18.98 3.23 -36.46
N LYS A 142 20.18 3.65 -36.86
CA LYS A 142 21.08 2.82 -37.67
C LYS A 142 21.65 1.72 -36.79
#